data_AF-A0A1J5SUJ2-F1
#
_entry.id   AF-A0A1J5SUJ2-F1
#
_cell.length_a   1.000
_cell.length_b   1.000
_cell.length_c   1.000
_cell.angle_alpha   90.00
_cell.angle_beta   90.00
_cell.angle_gamma   90.00
#
_symmetry.space_group_name_H-M   'P 1'
#
loop_
_entity.id
_entity.type
_entity.pdbx_description
1 polymer ?
#
loop_
_entity_poly.entity_id
_entity_poly.type
_entity_poly.pdbx_seq_one_letter_code
_entity_poly.pdbx_strand_id
1 'polypeptide(L)'
;MTGTDGNNTATRNDGIERRTNPHLRDLFEYAYRIACPMLESGLALRNAGSAHFLRVVLHDSFPDLHPQDIAILSVSVERVFMERRKTKGQ
;
A
#
# COMPACT_ATOMS: atom_id res chain seq x y z
N MET A 1 -25.73 34.95 1.90
CA MET A 1 -24.79 34.11 1.13
C MET A 1 -24.82 32.72 1.74
N THR A 2 -25.71 31.87 1.21
CA THR A 2 -25.73 30.40 1.34
C THR A 2 -24.47 29.83 0.65
N GLY A 3 -23.78 28.78 1.04
CA GLY A 3 -23.98 27.66 1.95
C GLY A 3 -23.07 26.53 1.43
N THR A 4 -22.34 25.88 2.33
CA THR A 4 -21.96 24.44 2.34
C THR A 4 -21.16 23.79 1.19
N ASP A 5 -20.30 22.83 1.59
CA ASP A 5 -19.80 21.66 0.86
C ASP A 5 -18.52 21.80 0.01
N GLY A 6 -17.39 21.50 0.66
CA GLY A 6 -16.12 21.13 0.04
C GLY A 6 -15.54 19.86 0.66
N ASN A 7 -16.38 18.82 0.79
CA ASN A 7 -15.96 17.47 1.12
C ASN A 7 -15.15 16.87 -0.05
N ASN A 8 -14.15 16.04 0.28
CA ASN A 8 -13.54 15.02 -0.59
C ASN A 8 -12.33 15.42 -1.48
N THR A 9 -11.14 15.63 -0.88
CA THR A 9 -9.85 15.59 -1.59
C THR A 9 -8.99 14.35 -1.28
N ALA A 10 -9.55 13.33 -0.62
CA ALA A 10 -8.82 12.10 -0.27
C ALA A 10 -8.72 11.06 -1.41
N THR A 11 -9.08 11.38 -2.66
CA THR A 11 -9.26 10.35 -3.71
C THR A 11 -8.49 10.58 -5.02
N ARG A 12 -7.42 11.40 -5.06
CA ARG A 12 -6.67 11.65 -6.32
C ARG A 12 -5.14 11.70 -6.24
N ASN A 13 -4.51 11.36 -5.10
CA ASN A 13 -3.04 11.26 -5.04
C ASN A 13 -2.50 9.86 -5.34
N ASP A 14 -3.41 8.94 -5.57
CA ASP A 14 -3.13 7.52 -5.55
C ASP A 14 -2.31 7.01 -6.75
N GLY A 15 -2.43 7.66 -7.92
CA GLY A 15 -1.58 7.41 -9.08
C GLY A 15 -0.35 8.33 -9.16
N ILE A 16 -0.30 9.37 -8.32
CA ILE A 16 0.76 10.38 -8.36
C ILE A 16 2.00 9.82 -7.66
N GLU A 17 1.86 9.18 -6.51
CA GLU A 17 3.01 8.65 -5.75
C GLU A 17 3.81 7.59 -6.52
N ARG A 18 3.14 6.78 -7.36
CA ARG A 18 3.80 5.81 -8.26
C ARG A 18 4.51 6.46 -9.45
N ARG A 19 4.08 7.67 -9.86
CA ARG A 19 4.74 8.45 -10.94
C ARG A 19 5.92 9.27 -10.44
N THR A 20 5.88 9.72 -9.18
CA THR A 20 6.93 10.57 -8.60
C THR A 20 8.15 9.78 -8.14
N ASN A 21 8.01 8.48 -7.86
CA ASN A 21 9.09 7.66 -7.30
C ASN A 21 9.41 6.43 -8.18
N PRO A 22 10.11 6.61 -9.31
CA PRO A 22 10.41 5.52 -10.25
C PRO A 22 11.26 4.41 -9.61
N HIS A 23 12.12 4.76 -8.64
CA HIS A 23 12.95 3.80 -7.90
C HIS A 23 12.11 2.83 -7.04
N LEU A 24 10.90 3.22 -6.62
CA LEU A 24 9.99 2.34 -5.89
C LEU A 24 9.24 1.39 -6.80
N ARG A 25 9.26 1.60 -8.12
CA ARG A 25 8.50 0.77 -9.08
C ARG A 25 9.08 -0.64 -9.17
N ASP A 26 10.39 -0.76 -9.32
CA ASP A 26 11.08 -2.05 -9.33
C ASP A 26 10.97 -2.76 -7.97
N LEU A 27 11.06 -1.99 -6.88
CA LEU A 27 10.92 -2.51 -5.53
C LEU A 27 9.49 -2.95 -5.22
N PHE A 28 8.49 -2.32 -5.85
CA PHE A 28 7.08 -2.63 -5.63
C PHE A 28 6.75 -4.07 -5.99
N GLU A 29 7.24 -4.58 -7.13
CA GLU A 29 6.95 -5.95 -7.54
C GLU A 29 7.55 -6.96 -6.56
N TYR A 30 8.76 -6.70 -6.07
CA TYR A 30 9.43 -7.54 -5.07
C TYR A 30 8.73 -7.46 -3.71
N ALA A 31 8.43 -6.25 -3.24
CA ALA A 31 7.67 -5.99 -2.03
C ALA A 31 6.30 -6.67 -2.06
N TYR A 32 5.60 -6.59 -3.19
CA TYR A 32 4.31 -7.23 -3.39
C TYR A 32 4.44 -8.76 -3.33
N ARG A 33 5.47 -9.34 -3.95
CA ARG A 33 5.69 -10.80 -3.93
C ARG A 33 5.95 -11.33 -2.52
N ILE A 34 6.69 -10.58 -1.70
CA ILE A 34 6.97 -10.94 -0.30
C ILE A 34 5.72 -10.81 0.57
N ALA A 35 4.97 -9.71 0.39
CA ALA A 35 3.79 -9.42 1.19
C ALA A 35 2.57 -10.27 0.82
N CYS A 36 2.45 -10.72 -0.44
CA CYS A 36 1.29 -11.47 -0.95
C CYS A 36 0.90 -12.66 -0.07
N PRO A 37 1.79 -13.61 0.28
CA PRO A 37 1.42 -14.75 1.13
C PRO A 37 0.90 -14.34 2.51
N MET A 38 1.38 -13.23 3.08
CA MET A 38 0.90 -12.71 4.36
C MET A 38 -0.50 -12.08 4.24
N LEU A 39 -0.72 -11.35 3.15
CA LEU A 39 -2.00 -10.73 2.83
C LEU A 39 -3.07 -11.78 2.49
N GLU A 40 -2.70 -12.86 1.80
CA GLU A 40 -3.58 -14.01 1.49
C GLU A 40 -3.94 -14.82 2.73
N SER A 41 -3.01 -14.97 3.68
CA SER A 41 -3.24 -15.69 4.94
C SER A 41 -4.27 -15.01 5.87
N GLY A 42 -4.78 -13.81 5.52
CA GLY A 42 -5.81 -13.10 6.28
C GLY A 42 -5.34 -12.53 7.62
N LEU A 43 -4.14 -12.87 8.08
CA LEU A 43 -3.43 -12.29 9.21
C LEU A 43 -3.35 -10.75 9.09
N ALA A 44 -3.15 -10.26 7.87
CA ALA A 44 -3.08 -8.84 7.57
C ALA A 44 -4.42 -8.19 7.18
N LEU A 45 -5.55 -8.90 7.19
CA LEU A 45 -6.84 -8.30 6.85
C LEU A 45 -7.77 -8.13 8.07
N ARG A 46 -7.54 -8.91 9.11
CA ARG A 46 -8.51 -9.09 10.19
C ARG A 46 -8.25 -8.23 11.44
N ASN A 47 -7.07 -7.61 11.57
CA ASN A 47 -6.71 -6.77 12.70
C ASN A 47 -5.99 -5.49 12.24
N ALA A 48 -6.22 -4.39 12.96
CA ALA A 48 -5.55 -3.08 12.79
C ALA A 48 -4.00 -3.10 12.88
N GLY A 49 -3.38 -4.27 13.05
CA GLY A 49 -1.93 -4.48 13.09
C GLY A 49 -1.29 -4.86 11.74
N SER A 50 -2.08 -4.95 10.67
CA SER A 50 -1.62 -5.36 9.34
C SER A 50 -0.60 -4.41 8.71
N ALA A 51 -0.87 -3.11 8.78
CA ALA A 51 0.02 -2.07 8.26
C ALA A 51 1.35 -2.04 9.02
N HIS A 52 1.34 -2.32 10.32
CA HIS A 52 2.56 -2.40 11.12
C HIS A 52 3.39 -3.63 10.72
N PHE A 53 2.75 -4.79 10.58
CA PHE A 53 3.44 -6.02 10.19
C PHE A 53 4.02 -5.94 8.77
N LEU A 54 3.27 -5.36 7.84
CA LEU A 54 3.72 -5.12 6.47
C LEU A 54 4.92 -4.18 6.44
N ARG A 55 4.90 -3.09 7.23
CA ARG A 55 6.08 -2.21 7.37
C ARG A 55 7.28 -2.93 7.94
N VAL A 56 7.12 -3.78 8.95
CA VAL A 56 8.23 -4.55 9.54
C VAL A 56 8.85 -5.48 8.51
N VAL A 57 8.03 -6.23 7.77
CA VAL A 57 8.49 -7.17 6.74
C VAL A 57 9.21 -6.45 5.61
N LEU A 58 8.67 -5.31 5.15
CA LEU A 58 9.31 -4.52 4.12
C LEU A 58 10.61 -3.89 4.61
N HIS A 59 10.65 -3.40 5.85
CA HIS A 59 11.88 -2.86 6.44
C HIS A 59 12.96 -3.93 6.60
N ASP A 60 12.60 -5.16 6.99
CA ASP A 60 13.53 -6.29 7.06
C ASP A 60 14.05 -6.71 5.69
N SER A 61 13.19 -6.68 4.67
CA SER A 61 13.54 -7.02 3.29
C SER A 61 14.34 -5.93 2.57
N PHE A 62 14.20 -4.68 3.00
CA PHE A 62 14.85 -3.50 2.41
C PHE A 62 15.43 -2.59 3.51
N PRO A 63 16.49 -3.02 4.20
CA PRO A 63 17.05 -2.27 5.34
C PRO A 63 17.67 -0.93 4.92
N ASP A 64 18.12 -0.81 3.67
CA ASP A 64 18.69 0.43 3.12
C ASP A 64 17.64 1.43 2.63
N LEU A 65 16.36 1.07 2.63
CA LEU A 65 15.30 1.93 2.13
C LEU A 65 14.86 2.93 3.20
N HIS A 66 14.55 4.16 2.77
CA HIS A 66 14.10 5.18 3.71
C HIS A 66 12.76 4.76 4.35
N PRO A 67 12.54 5.00 5.65
CA PRO A 67 11.28 4.62 6.33
C PRO A 67 10.02 5.18 5.66
N GLN A 68 10.13 6.34 5.00
CA GLN A 68 9.03 6.93 4.23
C GLN A 68 8.70 6.13 2.98
N ASP A 69 9.72 5.62 2.27
CA ASP A 69 9.54 4.78 1.08
C ASP A 69 8.93 3.43 1.46
N ILE A 70 9.35 2.87 2.60
CA ILE A 70 8.73 1.67 3.19
C ILE A 70 7.24 1.91 3.47
N ALA A 71 6.88 3.08 4.00
CA ALA A 71 5.49 3.43 4.24
C ALA A 71 4.68 3.55 2.94
N ILE A 72 5.25 4.16 1.90
CA ILE A 72 4.62 4.28 0.57
C ILE A 72 4.43 2.89 -0.06
N LEU A 73 5.45 2.03 0.00
CA LEU A 73 5.38 0.66 -0.50
C LEU A 73 4.32 -0.16 0.24
N SER A 74 4.27 -0.06 1.57
CA SER A 74 3.28 -0.76 2.40
C SER A 74 1.85 -0.41 1.98
N VAL A 75 1.53 0.89 1.83
CA VAL A 75 0.19 1.34 1.43
C VAL A 75 -0.13 0.90 -0.01
N SER A 76 0.85 1.04 -0.91
CA SER A 76 0.69 0.65 -2.32
C SER A 76 0.39 -0.84 -2.47
N VAL A 77 1.11 -1.68 -1.73
CA VAL A 77 1.00 -3.15 -1.79
C VAL A 77 -0.35 -3.60 -1.24
N GLU A 78 -0.75 -3.10 -0.07
CA GLU A 78 -2.06 -3.39 0.51
C GLU A 78 -3.18 -3.01 -0.45
N ARG A 79 -3.11 -1.82 -1.04
CA ARG A 79 -4.14 -1.35 -1.96
C ARG A 79 -4.26 -2.20 -3.22
N VAL A 80 -3.15 -2.50 -3.90
CA VAL A 80 -3.17 -3.34 -5.10
C VAL A 80 -3.67 -4.75 -4.79
N PHE A 81 -3.37 -5.27 -3.60
CA PHE A 81 -3.90 -6.55 -3.14
C PHE A 81 -5.42 -6.51 -2.98
N MET A 82 -5.98 -5.47 -2.36
CA MET A 82 -7.44 -5.30 -2.25
C MET A 82 -8.11 -5.16 -3.61
N GLU A 83 -7.52 -4.36 -4.52
CA GLU A 83 -8.02 -4.18 -5.88
C GLU A 83 -8.07 -5.52 -6.63
N ARG A 84 -7.01 -6.33 -6.55
CA ARG A 84 -6.94 -7.66 -7.19
C ARG A 84 -7.90 -8.68 -6.59
N ARG A 85 -8.16 -8.61 -5.28
CA ARG A 85 -9.17 -9.45 -4.63
C ARG A 85 -10.59 -9.08 -5.08
N LYS A 86 -10.87 -7.79 -5.23
CA LYS A 86 -12.17 -7.31 -5.74
C LYS A 86 -12.42 -7.76 -7.18
N THR A 87 -11.39 -7.81 -8.03
CA THR A 87 -11.51 -8.27 -9.42
C THR A 87 -11.60 -9.79 -9.58
N LYS A 88 -11.11 -10.59 -8.62
CA LYS A 88 -11.23 -12.06 -8.66
C LYS A 88 -12.59 -12.59 -8.18
N GLY A 89 -13.41 -11.74 -7.57
CA GLY A 89 -14.74 -12.09 -7.04
C GLY A 89 -15.91 -11.71 -7.95
N GLN A 90 -15.65 -11.38 -9.21
CA GLN A 90 -16.65 -11.07 -10.24
C GLN A 90 -16.52 -12.08 -11.38
#